data_AF-A0A7W0Q0M5-F1
#
_entry.id   AF-A0A7W0Q0M5-F1
#
_cell.length_a   1.000
_cell.length_b   1.000
_cell.length_c   1.000
_cell.angle_alpha   90.00
_cell.angle_beta   90.00
_cell.angle_gamma   90.00
#
_symmetry.space_group_name_H-M   'P 1'
#
loop_
_entity.id
_entity.type
_entity.pdbx_description
1 polymer ?
#
loop_
_entity_poly.entity_id
_entity_poly.type
_entity_poly.pdbx_seq_one_letter_code
_entity_poly.pdbx_strand_id
1 'polypeptide(L)'
;MRRLTLLIAALVALTAPSLAPAAVETLVLRSQALPMKPFQVVQGVTAVPSPRVDGYVVGMTVEVVDAAGRIQTMNDVMLHHAVFVKALVTDYTCGRFYDYDRRPSPLPAERFFGAGEEHMELSLPDGYGYANRGSDIWGLVYMLMNHRNAASTVHVQYRVQYVTAEPRTAVKPVWLDVANCYANPIFTVPGTGGPGSSFVRTSDFTMPESGRLVSGGAHIHGGGQRLELRNATCSSRELFTSRPSWPEHYPLPMMHEPGPAHMTSWSDRAGIPVAAGETLRLRAVYDNSRPHMRVMGIMIAWLAPGATTACAPTPALSDPLHDPAPTPRIFQPLLRSPVGKVSRVRQTAVSDFSFRNQRVELSAGAMFRWRFVGTERHDVTLANGPEGLASASARQGSFSFRFRRKGTYNLYCSLHPTLMTQRVVVR
;
A
#
# COMPACT_ATOMS: atom_id res chain seq x y z
N MET A 1 20.28 91.23 -7.87
CA MET A 1 20.05 90.09 -8.78
C MET A 1 20.91 88.91 -8.34
N ARG A 2 20.31 87.85 -7.78
CA ARG A 2 20.79 86.45 -7.85
C ARG A 2 19.78 85.59 -7.08
N ARG A 3 18.88 84.92 -7.81
CA ARG A 3 17.96 83.92 -7.28
C ARG A 3 18.75 82.64 -7.07
N LEU A 4 18.77 82.10 -5.85
CA LEU A 4 19.34 80.80 -5.53
C LEU A 4 18.19 79.79 -5.57
N THR A 5 18.18 78.93 -6.58
CA THR A 5 17.18 77.86 -6.72
C THR A 5 17.72 76.61 -6.01
N LEU A 6 17.14 76.25 -4.86
CA LEU A 6 17.39 74.96 -4.23
C LEU A 6 16.65 73.86 -5.02
N LEU A 7 17.40 72.95 -5.63
CA LEU A 7 16.89 71.69 -6.16
C LEU A 7 16.89 70.65 -5.03
N ILE A 8 15.71 70.33 -4.51
CA ILE A 8 15.50 69.18 -3.62
C ILE A 8 15.30 67.95 -4.51
N ALA A 9 16.31 67.09 -4.59
CA ALA A 9 16.17 65.79 -5.23
C ALA A 9 15.38 64.85 -4.31
N ALA A 10 14.12 64.59 -4.65
CA ALA A 10 13.30 63.58 -3.98
C ALA A 10 13.79 62.18 -4.41
N LEU A 11 14.51 61.50 -3.51
CA LEU A 11 14.91 60.11 -3.69
C LEU A 11 13.67 59.23 -3.46
N VAL A 12 12.99 58.83 -4.53
CA VAL A 12 11.91 57.83 -4.47
C VAL A 12 12.56 56.47 -4.28
N ALA A 13 12.58 55.98 -3.04
CA ALA A 13 12.92 54.60 -2.75
C ALA A 13 11.79 53.69 -3.30
N LEU A 14 12.01 53.11 -4.48
CA LEU A 14 11.23 52.01 -5.00
C LEU A 14 11.49 50.78 -4.10
N THR A 15 10.69 50.63 -3.05
CA THR A 15 10.61 49.38 -2.31
C THR A 15 9.96 48.35 -3.22
N ALA A 16 10.77 47.54 -3.89
CA ALA A 16 10.27 46.33 -4.53
C ALA A 16 9.55 45.50 -3.46
N PRO A 17 8.32 45.00 -3.71
CA PRO A 17 7.68 44.09 -2.78
C PRO A 17 8.61 42.89 -2.60
N SER A 18 9.03 42.63 -1.36
CA SER A 18 9.67 41.37 -1.02
C SER A 18 8.72 40.26 -1.44
N LEU A 19 9.11 39.45 -2.44
CA LEU A 19 8.44 38.19 -2.73
C LEU A 19 8.55 37.35 -1.46
N ALA A 20 7.49 37.35 -0.64
CA ALA A 20 7.38 36.38 0.43
C ALA A 20 7.51 34.99 -0.21
N PRO A 21 8.43 34.12 0.24
CA PRO A 21 8.47 32.74 -0.25
C PRO A 21 7.06 32.15 -0.15
N ALA A 22 6.60 31.53 -1.23
CA ALA A 22 5.27 30.94 -1.27
C ALA A 22 5.13 29.95 -0.11
N ALA A 23 4.28 30.29 0.84
CA ALA A 23 4.10 29.49 2.03
C ALA A 23 3.47 28.15 1.62
N VAL A 24 4.13 27.05 1.98
CA VAL A 24 3.51 25.73 1.94
C VAL A 24 2.35 25.76 2.95
N GLU A 25 1.14 25.52 2.47
CA GLU A 25 -0.06 25.45 3.31
C GLU A 25 -0.32 24.01 3.73
N THR A 26 -0.72 23.79 4.98
CA THR A 26 -1.19 22.48 5.44
C THR A 26 -2.71 22.42 5.40
N LEU A 27 -3.26 21.62 4.47
CA LEU A 27 -4.68 21.30 4.41
C LEU A 27 -4.98 20.04 5.22
N VAL A 28 -5.99 20.07 6.09
CA VAL A 28 -6.45 18.87 6.83
C VAL A 28 -7.79 18.43 6.27
N LEU A 29 -7.80 17.27 5.62
CA LEU A 29 -8.97 16.72 4.94
C LEU A 29 -9.33 15.36 5.54
N ARG A 30 -10.61 14.97 5.41
CA ARG A 30 -11.15 13.74 6.01
C ARG A 30 -12.12 13.04 5.08
N SER A 31 -12.08 11.70 5.09
CA SER A 31 -13.10 10.88 4.43
C SER A 31 -14.47 11.03 5.09
N GLN A 32 -15.50 10.49 4.43
CA GLN A 32 -16.77 10.16 5.11
C GLN A 32 -16.53 9.22 6.31
N ALA A 33 -17.53 9.12 7.19
CA ALA A 33 -17.51 8.19 8.31
C ALA A 33 -17.53 6.73 7.82
N LEU A 34 -16.69 5.90 8.43
CA LEU A 34 -16.53 4.48 8.11
C LEU A 34 -16.92 3.66 9.35
N PRO A 35 -18.15 3.10 9.39
CA PRO A 35 -18.59 2.26 10.50
C PRO A 35 -17.92 0.89 10.45
N MET A 36 -17.54 0.37 11.61
CA MET A 36 -16.85 -0.90 11.77
C MET A 36 -17.47 -1.70 12.93
N LYS A 37 -17.76 -2.97 12.68
CA LYS A 37 -18.18 -3.94 13.70
C LYS A 37 -16.97 -4.36 14.57
N PRO A 38 -17.20 -4.96 15.76
CA PRO A 38 -16.14 -5.56 16.54
C PRO A 38 -15.29 -6.54 15.72
N PHE A 39 -13.96 -6.46 15.85
CA PHE A 39 -13.01 -7.36 15.16
C PHE A 39 -13.17 -7.46 13.63
N GLN A 40 -13.68 -6.40 13.00
CA GLN A 40 -13.92 -6.38 11.56
C GLN A 40 -12.70 -5.85 10.79
N VAL A 41 -12.42 -6.48 9.65
CA VAL A 41 -11.58 -5.91 8.60
C VAL A 41 -12.51 -5.33 7.53
N VAL A 42 -12.44 -4.02 7.31
CA VAL A 42 -13.25 -3.33 6.30
C VAL A 42 -12.37 -2.95 5.13
N GLN A 43 -12.83 -3.26 3.93
CA GLN A 43 -12.18 -2.89 2.67
C GLN A 43 -13.17 -2.15 1.78
N GLY A 44 -12.73 -1.08 1.13
CA GLY A 44 -13.60 -0.35 0.23
C GLY A 44 -12.89 0.66 -0.65
N VAL A 45 -13.67 1.23 -1.56
CA VAL A 45 -13.30 2.38 -2.38
C VAL A 45 -14.33 3.47 -2.10
N THR A 46 -13.88 4.70 -1.86
CA THR A 46 -14.78 5.84 -1.66
C THR A 46 -14.19 7.13 -2.21
N ALA A 47 -15.02 8.09 -2.57
CA ALA A 47 -14.58 9.44 -2.89
C ALA A 47 -14.14 10.17 -1.62
N VAL A 48 -13.12 11.00 -1.73
CA VAL A 48 -12.61 11.81 -0.62
C VAL A 48 -12.37 13.26 -1.07
N PRO A 49 -12.39 14.25 -0.15
CA PRO A 49 -12.10 15.63 -0.49
C PRO A 49 -10.73 15.81 -1.18
N SER A 50 -10.66 16.72 -2.14
CA SER A 50 -9.41 17.15 -2.77
C SER A 50 -9.25 18.67 -2.61
N PRO A 51 -8.02 19.21 -2.72
CA PRO A 51 -7.83 20.66 -2.82
C PRO A 51 -8.65 21.24 -3.97
N ARG A 52 -9.35 22.35 -3.72
CA ARG A 52 -10.32 22.96 -4.65
C ARG A 52 -9.74 24.09 -5.51
N VAL A 53 -8.44 24.30 -5.43
CA VAL A 53 -7.69 25.27 -6.21
C VAL A 53 -6.56 24.55 -6.93
N ASP A 54 -6.09 25.14 -8.03
CA ASP A 54 -4.95 24.62 -8.77
C ASP A 54 -3.65 24.83 -7.97
N GLY A 55 -2.76 23.85 -8.03
CA GLY A 55 -1.52 23.86 -7.27
C GLY A 55 -0.84 22.50 -7.23
N TYR A 56 0.03 22.30 -6.24
CA TYR A 56 0.86 21.12 -6.12
C TYR A 56 0.83 20.54 -4.72
N VAL A 57 0.64 19.23 -4.64
CA VAL A 57 0.92 18.45 -3.43
C VAL A 57 2.43 18.27 -3.34
N VAL A 58 3.04 18.73 -2.25
CA VAL A 58 4.49 18.58 -1.99
C VAL A 58 4.78 17.61 -0.84
N GLY A 59 3.77 17.32 -0.03
CA GLY A 59 3.86 16.32 1.03
C GLY A 59 2.49 15.87 1.50
N MET A 60 2.42 14.68 2.08
CA MET A 60 1.15 14.10 2.54
C MET A 60 1.36 13.04 3.63
N THR A 61 0.54 13.10 4.68
CA THR A 61 0.50 12.09 5.76
C THR A 61 -0.92 11.62 6.00
N VAL A 62 -1.09 10.43 6.59
CA VAL A 62 -2.39 9.77 6.77
C VAL A 62 -2.51 9.20 8.18
N GLU A 63 -3.67 9.43 8.79
CA GLU A 63 -4.04 8.93 10.10
C GLU A 63 -5.47 8.42 10.06
N VAL A 64 -5.79 7.45 10.92
CA VAL A 64 -7.18 7.10 11.23
C VAL A 64 -7.58 7.89 12.47
N VAL A 65 -8.72 8.57 12.42
CA VAL A 65 -9.25 9.35 13.54
C VAL A 65 -10.68 8.93 13.87
N ASP A 66 -11.09 9.08 15.13
CA ASP A 66 -12.50 8.94 15.50
C ASP A 66 -13.32 10.18 15.15
N ALA A 67 -14.61 10.16 15.50
CA ALA A 67 -15.52 11.29 15.28
C ALA A 67 -15.10 12.59 16.00
N ALA A 68 -14.33 12.49 17.09
CA ALA A 68 -13.78 13.66 17.81
C ALA A 68 -12.44 14.14 17.22
N GLY A 69 -11.92 13.47 16.18
CA GLY A 69 -10.64 13.78 15.56
C GLY A 69 -9.43 13.22 16.32
N ARG A 70 -9.62 12.31 17.29
CA ARG A 70 -8.53 11.67 18.01
C ARG A 70 -7.95 10.54 17.18
N ILE A 71 -6.62 10.52 17.04
CA ILE A 71 -5.89 9.47 16.31
C ILE A 71 -6.18 8.12 16.95
N GLN A 72 -6.51 7.13 16.12
CA GLN A 72 -6.68 5.74 16.50
C GLN A 72 -5.32 5.04 16.39
N THR A 73 -4.97 4.30 17.43
CA THR A 73 -3.74 3.50 17.42
C THR A 73 -3.96 2.18 16.69
N MET A 74 -2.87 1.48 16.35
CA MET A 74 -2.89 0.12 15.82
C MET A 74 -3.64 -0.88 16.73
N ASN A 75 -3.71 -0.63 18.05
CA ASN A 75 -4.47 -1.45 19.00
C ASN A 75 -5.98 -1.16 19.00
N ASP A 76 -6.40 -0.07 18.36
CA ASP A 76 -7.80 0.36 18.30
C ASP A 76 -8.36 0.08 16.91
N VAL A 77 -8.14 1.02 15.98
CA VAL A 77 -8.47 0.86 14.58
C VAL A 77 -7.21 1.12 13.78
N MET A 78 -6.61 0.04 13.30
CA MET A 78 -5.38 0.07 12.53
C MET A 78 -5.64 0.49 11.10
N LEU A 79 -4.83 1.43 10.61
CA LEU A 79 -4.64 1.66 9.19
C LEU A 79 -3.83 0.50 8.63
N HIS A 80 -4.47 -0.45 7.95
CA HIS A 80 -3.71 -1.50 7.27
C HIS A 80 -3.18 -0.97 5.94
N HIS A 81 -4.06 -0.43 5.08
CA HIS A 81 -3.67 0.32 3.88
C HIS A 81 -4.64 1.48 3.61
N ALA A 82 -4.12 2.58 3.09
CA ALA A 82 -4.83 3.64 2.38
C ALA A 82 -4.06 3.98 1.11
N VAL A 83 -4.72 3.91 -0.04
CA VAL A 83 -4.18 4.32 -1.34
C VAL A 83 -5.07 5.39 -1.92
N PHE A 84 -4.48 6.56 -2.16
CA PHE A 84 -5.14 7.68 -2.80
C PHE A 84 -5.02 7.57 -4.32
N VAL A 85 -6.15 7.80 -4.98
CA VAL A 85 -6.26 7.79 -6.42
C VAL A 85 -6.81 9.10 -6.93
N LYS A 86 -6.38 9.53 -8.11
CA LYS A 86 -7.02 10.59 -8.87
C LYS A 86 -7.93 9.96 -9.92
N ALA A 87 -9.24 10.07 -9.71
CA ALA A 87 -10.23 9.53 -10.62
C ALA A 87 -10.21 10.27 -11.96
N LEU A 88 -10.62 9.59 -13.04
CA LEU A 88 -10.64 10.10 -14.42
C LEU A 88 -9.25 10.39 -15.01
N VAL A 89 -8.18 9.98 -14.31
CA VAL A 89 -6.80 10.11 -14.76
C VAL A 89 -6.21 8.71 -14.93
N THR A 90 -5.50 8.49 -16.04
CA THR A 90 -4.86 7.21 -16.36
C THR A 90 -3.71 6.94 -15.40
N ASP A 91 -3.67 5.74 -14.82
CA ASP A 91 -2.54 5.31 -13.99
C ASP A 91 -1.29 5.09 -14.85
N TYR A 92 -0.20 5.74 -14.46
CA TYR A 92 1.07 5.72 -15.20
C TYR A 92 1.65 4.32 -15.43
N THR A 93 1.33 3.37 -14.55
CA THR A 93 1.90 2.01 -14.56
C THR A 93 0.87 0.93 -14.86
N CYS A 94 -0.39 1.31 -15.03
CA CYS A 94 -1.49 0.38 -15.11
C CYS A 94 -2.55 0.81 -16.14
N GLY A 95 -2.69 0.03 -17.21
CA GLY A 95 -3.70 0.31 -18.24
C GLY A 95 -5.15 0.07 -17.80
N ARG A 96 -5.39 -0.76 -16.77
CA ARG A 96 -6.74 -1.06 -16.27
C ARG A 96 -6.71 -1.47 -14.81
N PHE A 97 -7.31 -0.67 -13.94
CA PHE A 97 -7.44 -0.96 -12.51
C PHE A 97 -8.61 -1.91 -12.24
N TYR A 98 -8.44 -2.83 -11.28
CA TYR A 98 -9.45 -3.80 -10.85
C TYR A 98 -9.78 -3.61 -9.38
N ASP A 99 -11.07 -3.58 -9.03
CA ASP A 99 -11.54 -3.46 -7.66
C ASP A 99 -11.28 -4.78 -6.88
N TYR A 100 -11.55 -4.79 -5.59
CA TYR A 100 -11.38 -5.92 -4.67
C TYR A 100 -12.14 -7.19 -5.10
N ASP A 101 -13.25 -7.06 -5.84
CA ASP A 101 -13.99 -8.18 -6.41
C ASP A 101 -13.44 -8.65 -7.77
N ARG A 102 -12.31 -8.06 -8.18
CA ARG A 102 -11.61 -8.26 -9.47
C ARG A 102 -12.42 -7.85 -10.69
N ARG A 103 -13.49 -7.06 -10.51
CA ARG A 103 -14.11 -6.38 -11.65
C ARG A 103 -13.28 -5.16 -12.02
N PRO A 104 -13.13 -4.88 -13.32
CA PRO A 104 -12.43 -3.70 -13.75
C PRO A 104 -13.18 -2.44 -13.30
N SER A 105 -12.44 -1.45 -12.82
CA SER A 105 -12.98 -0.12 -12.57
C SER A 105 -13.59 0.43 -13.87
N PRO A 106 -14.79 1.04 -13.80
CA PRO A 106 -15.44 1.61 -14.98
C PRO A 106 -14.72 2.86 -15.50
N LEU A 107 -13.91 3.51 -14.65
CA LEU A 107 -13.19 4.73 -14.94
C LEU A 107 -11.70 4.55 -14.64
N PRO A 108 -10.81 5.23 -15.40
CA PRO A 108 -9.39 5.26 -15.06
C PRO A 108 -9.19 5.96 -13.71
N ALA A 109 -8.19 5.51 -12.97
CA ALA A 109 -7.82 6.09 -11.69
C ALA A 109 -6.31 5.95 -11.48
N GLU A 110 -5.60 7.08 -11.35
CA GLU A 110 -4.16 7.13 -11.12
C GLU A 110 -3.88 6.99 -9.63
N ARG A 111 -3.20 5.91 -9.21
CA ARG A 111 -2.68 5.83 -7.84
C ARG A 111 -1.53 6.79 -7.71
N PHE A 112 -1.62 7.72 -6.76
CA PHE A 112 -0.58 8.73 -6.57
C PHE A 112 0.05 8.70 -5.18
N PHE A 113 -0.58 8.10 -4.18
CA PHE A 113 0.02 8.01 -2.84
C PHE A 113 -0.58 6.86 -2.05
N GLY A 114 0.18 6.29 -1.13
CA GLY A 114 -0.35 5.31 -0.19
C GLY A 114 0.46 5.24 1.10
N ALA A 115 -0.21 4.77 2.14
CA ALA A 115 0.35 4.52 3.46
C ALA A 115 -0.34 3.30 4.09
N GLY A 116 0.40 2.51 4.86
CA GLY A 116 -0.12 1.43 5.68
C GLY A 116 0.28 1.56 7.14
N GLU A 117 0.48 0.42 7.79
CA GLU A 117 1.00 0.32 9.16
C GLU A 117 2.37 1.00 9.29
N GLU A 118 3.12 1.12 8.20
CA GLU A 118 4.42 1.78 8.16
C GLU A 118 4.35 3.31 8.22
N HIS A 119 3.15 3.89 8.20
CA HIS A 119 2.91 5.33 8.22
C HIS A 119 3.71 6.11 7.14
N MET A 120 3.83 5.53 5.94
CA MET A 120 4.57 6.15 4.83
C MET A 120 4.11 7.60 4.61
N GLU A 121 5.07 8.50 4.50
CA GLU A 121 4.83 9.91 4.23
C GLU A 121 5.25 10.26 2.80
N LEU A 122 4.43 11.01 2.09
CA LEU A 122 4.88 11.67 0.88
C LEU A 122 5.74 12.88 1.30
N SER A 123 6.98 12.90 0.85
CA SER A 123 7.87 14.07 0.94
C SER A 123 8.57 14.25 -0.41
N LEU A 124 8.24 15.32 -1.12
CA LEU A 124 8.92 15.70 -2.36
C LEU A 124 10.01 16.74 -2.05
N PRO A 125 11.18 16.68 -2.70
CA PRO A 125 12.21 17.70 -2.52
C PRO A 125 11.75 19.05 -3.06
N ASP A 126 12.25 20.15 -2.48
CA ASP A 126 11.90 21.51 -2.93
C ASP A 126 12.07 21.67 -4.44
N GLY A 127 11.13 22.40 -5.05
CA GLY A 127 11.07 22.63 -6.50
C GLY A 127 10.23 21.59 -7.26
N TYR A 128 9.85 20.48 -6.62
CA TYR A 128 8.98 19.46 -7.19
C TYR A 128 7.59 19.45 -6.55
N GLY A 129 6.60 18.92 -7.27
CA GLY A 129 5.23 18.81 -6.75
C GLY A 129 4.34 17.94 -7.62
N TYR A 130 3.42 17.20 -7.03
CA TYR A 130 2.38 16.47 -7.75
C TYR A 130 1.24 17.43 -8.09
N ALA A 131 1.04 17.67 -9.39
CA ALA A 131 0.06 18.64 -9.87
C ALA A 131 -1.37 18.21 -9.48
N ASN A 132 -2.16 19.16 -8.98
CA ASN A 132 -3.56 18.98 -8.67
C ASN A 132 -4.35 20.18 -9.21
N ARG A 133 -5.41 19.91 -9.97
CA ARG A 133 -6.40 20.91 -10.37
C ARG A 133 -7.49 20.99 -9.32
N GLY A 134 -8.10 22.16 -9.15
CA GLY A 134 -9.25 22.33 -8.25
C GLY A 134 -10.46 21.46 -8.63
N SER A 135 -10.50 21.00 -9.88
CA SER A 135 -11.51 20.07 -10.42
C SER A 135 -11.15 18.59 -10.29
N ASP A 136 -9.93 18.25 -9.84
CA ASP A 136 -9.52 16.86 -9.68
C ASP A 136 -10.35 16.16 -8.59
N ILE A 137 -10.75 14.92 -8.86
CA ILE A 137 -11.53 14.09 -7.94
C ILE A 137 -10.61 13.06 -7.31
N TRP A 138 -10.51 13.06 -5.98
CA TRP A 138 -9.72 12.07 -5.27
C TRP A 138 -10.62 10.93 -4.79
N GLY A 139 -10.06 9.72 -4.84
CA GLY A 139 -10.62 8.52 -4.26
C GLY A 139 -9.66 7.91 -3.25
N LEU A 140 -10.20 7.07 -2.39
CA LEU A 140 -9.48 6.32 -1.38
C LEU A 140 -9.84 4.85 -1.52
N VAL A 141 -8.83 4.03 -1.76
CA VAL A 141 -8.87 2.57 -1.64
C VAL A 141 -8.29 2.22 -0.28
N TYR A 142 -9.07 1.60 0.60
CA TYR A 142 -8.66 1.42 1.99
C TYR A 142 -8.91 0.02 2.52
N MET A 143 -8.08 -0.38 3.48
CA MET A 143 -8.30 -1.49 4.38
C MET A 143 -8.03 -1.03 5.82
N LEU A 144 -9.05 -1.13 6.67
CA LEU A 144 -8.98 -0.79 8.10
C LEU A 144 -9.29 -2.02 8.94
N MET A 145 -8.67 -2.12 10.11
CA MET A 145 -8.87 -3.24 11.02
C MET A 145 -9.25 -2.76 12.42
N ASN A 146 -10.44 -3.13 12.89
CA ASN A 146 -10.88 -2.81 14.24
C ASN A 146 -10.41 -3.92 15.19
N HIS A 147 -9.41 -3.66 16.01
CA HIS A 147 -8.86 -4.64 16.98
C HIS A 147 -9.65 -4.68 18.30
N ARG A 148 -10.74 -3.92 18.42
CA ARG A 148 -11.57 -3.90 19.63
C ARG A 148 -12.77 -4.82 19.53
N ASN A 149 -13.18 -5.37 20.68
CA ASN A 149 -14.47 -6.00 20.86
C ASN A 149 -15.61 -4.95 21.03
N ALA A 150 -15.59 -3.90 20.22
CA ALA A 150 -16.56 -2.83 20.24
C ALA A 150 -16.73 -2.27 18.83
N ALA A 151 -17.94 -1.84 18.49
CA ALA A 151 -18.13 -1.12 17.23
C ALA A 151 -17.40 0.22 17.27
N SER A 152 -16.89 0.67 16.12
CA SER A 152 -16.23 1.97 15.97
C SER A 152 -16.75 2.68 14.73
N THR A 153 -16.62 3.99 14.70
CA THR A 153 -16.83 4.81 13.51
C THR A 153 -15.66 5.75 13.39
N VAL A 154 -14.92 5.62 12.29
CA VAL A 154 -13.66 6.33 12.08
C VAL A 154 -13.67 7.07 10.75
N HIS A 155 -12.69 7.95 10.58
CA HIS A 155 -12.39 8.64 9.33
C HIS A 155 -10.92 8.40 8.98
N VAL A 156 -10.61 8.37 7.70
CA VAL A 156 -9.23 8.52 7.22
C VAL A 156 -8.99 10.02 7.08
N GLN A 157 -8.16 10.57 7.97
CA GLN A 157 -7.68 11.94 7.94
C GLN A 157 -6.34 11.99 7.21
N TYR A 158 -6.13 13.03 6.41
CA TYR A 158 -4.86 13.25 5.75
C TYR A 158 -4.51 14.73 5.78
N ARG A 159 -3.22 14.99 6.01
CA ARG A 159 -2.65 16.33 5.94
C ARG A 159 -1.93 16.45 4.62
N VAL A 160 -2.26 17.48 3.85
CA VAL A 160 -1.68 17.76 2.53
C VAL A 160 -0.86 19.04 2.66
N GLN A 161 0.44 18.93 2.42
CA GLN A 161 1.30 20.10 2.23
C GLN A 161 1.15 20.57 0.79
N TYR A 162 0.68 21.81 0.60
CA TYR A 162 0.16 22.29 -0.67
C TYR A 162 0.73 23.66 -1.06
N VAL A 163 1.00 23.85 -2.36
CA VAL A 163 1.56 25.09 -2.93
C VAL A 163 0.70 25.57 -4.10
N THR A 164 0.24 26.82 -4.07
CA THR A 164 -0.66 27.42 -5.09
C THR A 164 -0.02 28.53 -5.91
N ALA A 165 0.89 29.32 -5.31
CA ALA A 165 1.41 30.55 -5.91
C ALA A 165 2.76 30.40 -6.62
N GLU A 166 3.44 29.26 -6.46
CA GLU A 166 4.77 29.03 -7.04
C GLU A 166 4.74 27.82 -7.98
N PRO A 167 5.14 27.98 -9.26
CA PRO A 167 5.29 26.86 -10.16
C PRO A 167 6.25 25.82 -9.60
N ARG A 168 5.88 24.54 -9.71
CA ARG A 168 6.75 23.40 -9.38
C ARG A 168 7.00 22.56 -10.62
N THR A 169 8.13 21.86 -10.64
CA THR A 169 8.36 20.79 -11.60
C THR A 169 7.38 19.66 -11.29
N ALA A 170 6.43 19.43 -12.19
CA ALA A 170 5.39 18.44 -12.01
C ALA A 170 5.99 17.02 -12.00
N VAL A 171 5.68 16.23 -10.97
CA VAL A 171 6.07 14.81 -10.89
C VAL A 171 4.91 13.87 -11.24
N LYS A 172 5.23 12.69 -11.74
CA LYS A 172 4.31 11.59 -12.06
C LYS A 172 4.55 10.40 -11.11
N PRO A 173 3.49 9.77 -10.58
CA PRO A 173 3.62 8.62 -9.68
C PRO A 173 3.90 7.34 -10.47
N VAL A 174 5.11 6.79 -10.33
CA VAL A 174 5.48 5.48 -10.85
C VAL A 174 5.15 4.42 -9.79
N TRP A 175 3.92 3.91 -9.82
CA TRP A 175 3.43 2.87 -8.90
C TRP A 175 3.87 1.45 -9.32
N LEU A 176 4.97 0.96 -8.75
CA LEU A 176 5.50 -0.37 -9.03
C LEU A 176 4.95 -1.40 -8.05
N ASP A 177 4.49 -2.53 -8.56
CA ASP A 177 3.83 -3.56 -7.75
C ASP A 177 4.03 -4.95 -8.39
N VAL A 178 4.40 -5.94 -7.57
CA VAL A 178 4.60 -7.34 -8.02
C VAL A 178 3.31 -8.09 -8.37
N ALA A 179 2.16 -7.50 -8.06
CA ALA A 179 0.83 -7.95 -8.41
C ALA A 179 -0.04 -6.75 -8.87
N ASN A 180 0.55 -5.84 -9.65
CA ASN A 180 0.01 -4.54 -10.07
C ASN A 180 -1.43 -4.58 -10.61
N CYS A 181 -2.08 -3.41 -10.63
CA CYS A 181 -3.41 -3.14 -11.19
C CYS A 181 -4.62 -3.58 -10.37
N TYR A 182 -4.47 -3.94 -9.09
CA TYR A 182 -5.60 -4.35 -8.25
C TYR A 182 -5.71 -3.46 -7.00
N ALA A 183 -6.93 -3.24 -6.52
CA ALA A 183 -7.21 -2.67 -5.20
C ALA A 183 -6.71 -3.55 -4.05
N ASN A 184 -6.46 -4.83 -4.34
CA ASN A 184 -5.89 -5.81 -3.41
C ASN A 184 -4.79 -6.61 -4.11
N PRO A 185 -3.59 -6.03 -4.32
CA PRO A 185 -2.51 -6.61 -5.10
C PRO A 185 -1.69 -7.61 -4.28
N ILE A 186 -2.35 -8.69 -3.86
CA ILE A 186 -1.78 -9.65 -2.93
C ILE A 186 -1.16 -10.87 -3.63
N PHE A 187 -0.18 -11.47 -2.97
CA PHE A 187 0.33 -12.80 -3.30
C PHE A 187 0.54 -13.67 -2.06
N THR A 188 1.01 -14.90 -2.27
CA THR A 188 1.25 -15.87 -1.20
C THR A 188 2.67 -16.40 -1.32
N VAL A 189 3.38 -16.41 -0.19
CA VAL A 189 4.65 -17.10 -0.04
C VAL A 189 4.34 -18.53 0.41
N PRO A 190 4.78 -19.58 -0.33
CA PRO A 190 4.42 -20.96 -0.02
C PRO A 190 4.94 -21.43 1.34
N GLY A 191 6.11 -20.94 1.77
CA GLY A 191 6.69 -21.32 3.05
C GLY A 191 7.34 -22.69 3.08
N THR A 192 7.76 -23.18 1.92
CA THR A 192 8.22 -24.56 1.75
C THR A 192 9.71 -24.67 1.47
N GLY A 193 10.47 -23.57 1.60
CA GLY A 193 11.89 -23.53 1.26
C GLY A 193 12.84 -23.98 2.39
N GLY A 194 12.34 -24.08 3.62
CA GLY A 194 13.14 -24.45 4.79
C GLY A 194 13.88 -23.26 5.45
N PRO A 195 14.57 -23.48 6.58
CA PRO A 195 15.22 -22.41 7.34
C PRO A 195 16.18 -21.57 6.50
N GLY A 196 16.10 -20.25 6.61
CA GLY A 196 16.97 -19.30 5.90
C GLY A 196 16.66 -19.11 4.40
N SER A 197 15.70 -19.86 3.85
CA SER A 197 15.30 -19.70 2.46
C SER A 197 14.51 -18.41 2.22
N SER A 198 14.59 -17.89 0.99
CA SER A 198 13.84 -16.71 0.56
C SER A 198 12.94 -17.02 -0.63
N PHE A 199 11.82 -16.31 -0.72
CA PHE A 199 10.93 -16.30 -1.87
C PHE A 199 11.03 -14.93 -2.52
N VAL A 200 11.21 -14.91 -3.85
CA VAL A 200 11.31 -13.67 -4.61
C VAL A 200 10.19 -13.62 -5.63
N ARG A 201 9.40 -12.55 -5.60
CA ARG A 201 8.46 -12.20 -6.66
C ARG A 201 8.93 -10.94 -7.35
N THR A 202 8.85 -10.89 -8.67
CA THR A 202 9.35 -9.77 -9.47
C THR A 202 8.29 -9.21 -10.40
N SER A 203 8.42 -7.94 -10.74
CA SER A 203 7.66 -7.29 -11.81
C SER A 203 8.55 -6.29 -12.53
N ASP A 204 8.37 -6.19 -13.84
CA ASP A 204 9.13 -5.32 -14.72
C ASP A 204 8.23 -4.24 -15.28
N PHE A 205 8.74 -3.01 -15.34
CA PHE A 205 8.08 -1.85 -15.91
C PHE A 205 9.05 -1.10 -16.81
N THR A 206 8.72 -0.98 -18.09
CA THR A 206 9.52 -0.22 -19.05
C THR A 206 9.10 1.25 -19.02
N MET A 207 10.07 2.13 -18.79
CA MET A 207 9.83 3.58 -18.70
C MET A 207 9.35 4.13 -20.05
N PRO A 208 8.15 4.74 -20.12
CA PRO A 208 7.65 5.32 -21.36
C PRO A 208 8.32 6.65 -21.72
N GLU A 209 8.90 7.35 -20.74
CA GLU A 209 9.60 8.62 -20.92
C GLU A 209 10.82 8.73 -19.98
N SER A 210 11.76 9.59 -20.37
CA SER A 210 12.96 9.90 -19.58
C SER A 210 12.68 10.89 -18.46
N GLY A 211 13.47 10.81 -17.39
CA GLY A 211 13.43 11.78 -16.31
C GLY A 211 14.24 11.36 -15.09
N ARG A 212 13.95 11.98 -13.96
CA ARG A 212 14.60 11.71 -12.68
C ARG A 212 13.57 11.24 -11.67
N LEU A 213 13.80 10.10 -11.04
CA LEU A 213 13.03 9.72 -9.86
C LEU A 213 13.54 10.58 -8.70
N VAL A 214 12.70 11.35 -8.01
CA VAL A 214 13.15 12.34 -7.01
C VAL A 214 12.75 12.00 -5.57
N SER A 215 11.86 11.03 -5.41
CA SER A 215 11.41 10.54 -4.11
C SER A 215 10.80 9.16 -4.28
N GLY A 216 10.79 8.36 -3.22
CA GLY A 216 10.15 7.05 -3.25
C GLY A 216 9.89 6.44 -1.88
N GLY A 217 8.89 5.56 -1.84
CA GLY A 217 8.42 4.86 -0.66
C GLY A 217 8.00 3.45 -1.00
N ALA A 218 7.86 2.59 0.02
CA ALA A 218 7.59 1.19 -0.21
C ALA A 218 6.67 0.60 0.85
N HIS A 219 6.01 -0.49 0.50
CA HIS A 219 5.06 -1.18 1.37
C HIS A 219 5.19 -2.71 1.20
N ILE A 220 5.29 -3.41 2.33
CA ILE A 220 5.51 -4.86 2.45
C ILE A 220 4.73 -5.38 3.67
N HIS A 221 4.57 -6.70 3.81
CA HIS A 221 3.92 -7.35 4.95
C HIS A 221 4.89 -8.25 5.72
N GLY A 222 4.38 -8.86 6.78
CA GLY A 222 5.02 -9.86 7.62
C GLY A 222 5.76 -10.93 6.81
N GLY A 223 6.96 -11.27 7.28
CA GLY A 223 7.89 -12.12 6.52
C GLY A 223 8.70 -11.37 5.46
N GLY A 224 8.38 -10.12 5.16
CA GLY A 224 9.13 -9.27 4.25
C GLY A 224 10.57 -9.06 4.72
N GLN A 225 11.52 -9.19 3.80
CA GLN A 225 12.93 -8.90 4.09
C GLN A 225 13.34 -7.55 3.50
N ARG A 226 12.88 -7.25 2.28
CA ARG A 226 13.19 -6.01 1.55
C ARG A 226 12.41 -5.93 0.23
N LEU A 227 12.31 -4.72 -0.29
CA LEU A 227 11.95 -4.44 -1.68
C LEU A 227 13.14 -3.85 -2.41
N GLU A 228 13.51 -4.42 -3.55
CA GLU A 228 14.62 -3.94 -4.36
C GLU A 228 14.09 -3.36 -5.68
N LEU A 229 14.44 -2.10 -5.96
CA LEU A 229 14.26 -1.49 -7.26
C LEU A 229 15.58 -1.48 -8.01
N ARG A 230 15.59 -2.13 -9.17
CA ARG A 230 16.77 -2.25 -10.03
C ARG A 230 16.46 -1.77 -11.44
N ASN A 231 17.46 -1.27 -12.14
CA ASN A 231 17.38 -1.05 -13.57
C ASN A 231 17.88 -2.31 -14.29
N ALA A 232 16.96 -3.10 -14.83
CA ALA A 232 17.25 -4.36 -15.50
C ALA A 232 18.01 -4.16 -16.83
N THR A 233 17.79 -3.03 -17.52
CA THR A 233 18.50 -2.67 -18.75
C THR A 233 19.98 -2.37 -18.47
N CYS A 234 20.27 -1.70 -17.35
CA CYS A 234 21.61 -1.26 -16.98
C CYS A 234 22.32 -2.27 -16.07
N SER A 235 22.52 -3.49 -16.56
CA SER A 235 23.23 -4.56 -15.83
C SER A 235 22.65 -4.87 -14.44
N SER A 236 21.31 -4.77 -14.30
CA SER A 236 20.62 -4.98 -13.01
C SER A 236 21.11 -4.07 -11.88
N ARG A 237 21.55 -2.85 -12.24
CA ARG A 237 22.03 -1.84 -11.29
C ARG A 237 20.96 -1.54 -10.24
N GLU A 238 21.37 -1.52 -8.98
CA GLU A 238 20.49 -1.11 -7.89
C GLU A 238 20.19 0.39 -7.98
N LEU A 239 18.89 0.72 -7.91
CA LEU A 239 18.43 2.10 -7.81
C LEU A 239 18.12 2.44 -6.36
N PHE A 240 17.38 1.56 -5.67
CA PHE A 240 17.07 1.70 -4.26
C PHE A 240 16.68 0.35 -3.66
N THR A 241 17.04 0.12 -2.40
CA THR A 241 16.55 -1.02 -1.62
C THR A 241 15.84 -0.52 -0.38
N SER A 242 14.53 -0.73 -0.31
CA SER A 242 13.71 -0.42 0.85
C SER A 242 13.71 -1.58 1.86
N ARG A 243 13.94 -1.29 3.14
CA ARG A 243 14.01 -2.28 4.23
C ARG A 243 12.98 -1.95 5.33
N PRO A 244 12.33 -2.97 5.92
CA PRO A 244 11.39 -2.77 7.01
C PRO A 244 12.07 -2.59 8.36
N SER A 245 11.43 -1.81 9.23
CA SER A 245 11.59 -1.84 10.69
C SER A 245 10.28 -2.31 11.31
N TRP A 246 10.35 -3.10 12.37
CA TRP A 246 9.20 -3.84 12.89
C TRP A 246 8.80 -3.33 14.28
N PRO A 247 7.49 -3.30 14.61
CA PRO A 247 7.06 -2.91 15.94
C PRO A 247 7.51 -3.95 16.97
N GLU A 248 7.73 -3.50 18.22
CA GLU A 248 8.04 -4.41 19.33
C GLU A 248 6.91 -5.44 19.53
N HIS A 249 5.66 -4.98 19.40
CA HIS A 249 4.47 -5.79 19.61
C HIS A 249 3.41 -5.47 18.54
N TYR A 250 2.77 -6.53 18.04
CA TYR A 250 1.59 -6.43 17.17
C TYR A 250 0.30 -6.46 17.99
N PRO A 251 -0.77 -5.84 17.47
CA PRO A 251 -2.06 -5.83 18.15
C PRO A 251 -2.63 -7.24 18.28
N LEU A 252 -3.22 -7.51 19.44
CA LEU A 252 -3.97 -8.74 19.68
C LEU A 252 -5.49 -8.44 19.71
N PRO A 253 -6.32 -9.31 19.11
CA PRO A 253 -5.95 -10.50 18.34
C PRO A 253 -5.29 -10.13 16.99
N MET A 254 -4.34 -10.94 16.54
CA MET A 254 -3.77 -10.84 15.19
C MET A 254 -4.85 -11.23 14.19
N MET A 255 -5.29 -10.29 13.36
CA MET A 255 -6.43 -10.47 12.44
C MET A 255 -6.02 -10.70 10.98
N HIS A 256 -4.80 -10.31 10.63
CA HIS A 256 -4.23 -10.39 9.29
C HIS A 256 -2.70 -10.51 9.40
N GLU A 257 -2.03 -10.89 8.31
CA GLU A 257 -0.57 -10.70 8.23
C GLU A 257 -0.29 -9.19 8.38
N PRO A 258 0.49 -8.77 9.40
CA PRO A 258 0.67 -7.36 9.70
C PRO A 258 1.76 -6.74 8.81
N GLY A 259 1.83 -5.42 8.79
CA GLY A 259 2.86 -4.62 8.15
C GLY A 259 4.00 -4.24 9.09
N PRO A 260 5.08 -3.64 8.56
CA PRO A 260 6.14 -3.06 9.38
C PRO A 260 5.69 -1.74 10.02
N ALA A 261 6.41 -1.30 11.05
CA ALA A 261 6.21 0.02 11.66
C ALA A 261 6.83 1.14 10.82
N HIS A 262 7.78 0.79 9.94
CA HIS A 262 8.41 1.71 9.00
C HIS A 262 8.98 0.93 7.81
N MET A 263 8.99 1.57 6.64
CA MET A 263 9.71 1.11 5.45
C MET A 263 10.65 2.21 5.01
N THR A 264 11.92 1.86 4.72
CA THR A 264 12.86 2.92 4.38
C THR A 264 12.47 3.64 3.10
N SER A 265 12.51 4.95 3.12
CA SER A 265 12.13 5.86 2.02
C SER A 265 13.29 6.74 1.61
N TRP A 266 13.11 7.57 0.59
CA TRP A 266 14.12 8.54 0.16
C TRP A 266 13.49 9.74 -0.55
N SER A 267 14.19 10.87 -0.48
CA SER A 267 13.87 12.10 -1.20
C SER A 267 15.18 12.80 -1.56
N ASP A 268 15.42 13.04 -2.83
CA ASP A 268 16.66 13.64 -3.33
C ASP A 268 16.39 14.56 -4.52
N ARG A 269 16.91 15.80 -4.46
CA ARG A 269 16.67 16.82 -5.50
C ARG A 269 17.36 16.47 -6.81
N ALA A 270 18.51 15.81 -6.79
CA ALA A 270 19.23 15.43 -8.02
C ALA A 270 18.54 14.24 -8.71
N GLY A 271 17.95 13.35 -7.91
CA GLY A 271 17.16 12.21 -8.33
C GLY A 271 17.95 11.13 -9.08
N ILE A 272 17.34 9.95 -9.18
CA ILE A 272 17.88 8.83 -9.95
C ILE A 272 17.53 9.03 -11.43
N PRO A 273 18.51 9.18 -12.34
CA PRO A 273 18.23 9.30 -13.76
C PRO A 273 17.73 7.97 -14.33
N VAL A 274 16.65 8.04 -15.10
CA VAL A 274 16.08 6.93 -15.87
C VAL A 274 15.76 7.42 -17.28
N ALA A 275 16.06 6.60 -18.29
CA ALA A 275 15.79 6.93 -19.69
C ALA A 275 14.57 6.15 -20.22
N ALA A 276 13.87 6.73 -21.20
CA ALA A 276 12.81 6.06 -21.93
C ALA A 276 13.32 4.73 -22.52
N GLY A 277 12.53 3.67 -22.40
CA GLY A 277 12.89 2.31 -22.84
C GLY A 277 13.70 1.50 -21.82
N GLU A 278 14.21 2.11 -20.73
CA GLU A 278 14.81 1.34 -19.65
C GLU A 278 13.76 0.57 -18.85
N THR A 279 14.09 -0.66 -18.46
CA THR A 279 13.20 -1.51 -17.67
C THR A 279 13.59 -1.45 -16.20
N LEU A 280 12.68 -0.96 -15.38
CA LEU A 280 12.76 -1.02 -13.93
C LEU A 280 12.18 -2.34 -13.44
N ARG A 281 12.94 -3.07 -12.62
CA ARG A 281 12.53 -4.33 -11.99
C ARG A 281 12.34 -4.12 -10.50
N LEU A 282 11.12 -4.33 -10.03
CA LEU A 282 10.80 -4.46 -8.62
C LEU A 282 10.95 -5.91 -8.18
N ARG A 283 11.64 -6.17 -7.06
CA ARG A 283 11.75 -7.48 -6.43
C ARG A 283 11.22 -7.40 -5.01
N ALA A 284 10.20 -8.20 -4.71
CA ALA A 284 9.73 -8.43 -3.35
C ALA A 284 10.38 -9.69 -2.78
N VAL A 285 11.18 -9.53 -1.73
CA VAL A 285 11.92 -10.62 -1.09
C VAL A 285 11.32 -10.92 0.27
N TYR A 286 10.93 -12.18 0.49
CA TYR A 286 10.27 -12.66 1.70
C TYR A 286 10.98 -13.89 2.27
N ASP A 287 10.92 -14.07 3.58
CA ASP A 287 11.19 -15.34 4.26
C ASP A 287 10.32 -16.46 3.66
N ASN A 288 10.93 -17.58 3.28
CA ASN A 288 10.23 -18.75 2.74
C ASN A 288 10.41 -19.99 3.61
N SER A 289 10.94 -19.81 4.83
CA SER A 289 10.98 -20.87 5.84
C SER A 289 9.61 -21.21 6.39
N ARG A 290 8.63 -20.31 6.21
CA ARG A 290 7.23 -20.50 6.61
C ARG A 290 6.28 -19.77 5.65
N PRO A 291 4.99 -20.11 5.68
CA PRO A 291 4.03 -19.48 4.79
C PRO A 291 3.72 -18.03 5.22
N HIS A 292 3.63 -17.11 4.26
CA HIS A 292 3.12 -15.75 4.47
C HIS A 292 1.98 -15.44 3.49
N MET A 293 0.84 -15.00 4.03
CA MET A 293 -0.41 -14.94 3.27
C MET A 293 -0.79 -13.53 2.90
N ARG A 294 -1.36 -13.40 1.70
CA ARG A 294 -1.94 -12.15 1.21
C ARG A 294 -0.94 -10.97 1.28
N VAL A 295 0.34 -11.28 1.12
CA VAL A 295 1.43 -10.32 1.24
C VAL A 295 1.51 -9.40 0.03
N MET A 296 2.09 -8.22 0.21
CA MET A 296 2.26 -7.21 -0.84
C MET A 296 3.72 -6.92 -1.17
N GLY A 297 3.98 -6.28 -2.31
CA GLY A 297 5.32 -5.83 -2.66
C GLY A 297 5.20 -4.64 -3.57
N ILE A 298 5.09 -3.46 -2.97
CA ILE A 298 4.74 -2.21 -3.64
C ILE A 298 5.86 -1.18 -3.39
N MET A 299 6.26 -0.47 -4.44
CA MET A 299 7.11 0.70 -4.34
C MET A 299 6.54 1.80 -5.22
N ILE A 300 6.41 3.01 -4.68
CA ILE A 300 6.12 4.21 -5.47
C ILE A 300 7.41 5.01 -5.65
N ALA A 301 7.64 5.52 -6.85
CA ALA A 301 8.69 6.48 -7.13
C ALA A 301 8.11 7.68 -7.90
N TRP A 302 8.60 8.89 -7.63
CA TRP A 302 8.10 10.12 -8.24
C TRP A 302 9.00 10.56 -9.38
N LEU A 303 8.52 10.44 -10.62
CA LEU A 303 9.27 10.84 -11.81
C LEU A 303 9.05 12.32 -12.10
N ALA A 304 10.12 13.10 -12.11
CA ALA A 304 10.18 14.40 -12.78
C ALA A 304 10.64 14.20 -14.24
N PRO A 305 9.75 14.38 -15.24
CA PRO A 305 10.12 14.19 -16.63
C PRO A 305 11.22 15.15 -17.08
N GLY A 306 12.12 14.68 -17.93
CA GLY A 306 13.21 15.49 -18.44
C GLY A 306 14.27 14.66 -19.17
N ALA A 307 15.19 15.36 -19.85
CA ALA A 307 16.28 14.70 -20.55
C ALA A 307 17.26 14.05 -19.56
N THR A 308 17.60 12.79 -19.81
CA THR A 308 18.61 12.03 -19.07
C THR A 308 19.39 11.14 -20.03
N THR A 309 20.59 10.75 -19.61
CA THR A 309 21.41 9.78 -20.33
C THR A 309 21.08 8.37 -19.84
N ALA A 310 20.90 7.43 -20.77
CA ALA A 310 20.70 6.03 -20.45
C ALA A 310 21.84 5.50 -19.56
N CYS A 311 21.49 4.71 -18.57
CA CYS A 311 22.40 4.12 -17.60
C CYS A 311 23.31 5.12 -16.88
N ALA A 312 22.90 6.40 -16.74
CA ALA A 312 23.61 7.35 -15.90
C ALA A 312 23.71 6.86 -14.43
N PRO A 313 24.78 7.22 -13.67
CA PRO A 313 24.98 6.75 -12.30
C PRO A 313 23.82 7.10 -11.35
N THR A 314 23.54 6.22 -10.40
CA THR A 314 22.60 6.46 -9.29
C THR A 314 23.30 7.31 -8.22
N PRO A 315 22.66 8.37 -7.67
CA PRO A 315 23.19 9.08 -6.51
C PRO A 315 23.23 8.16 -5.28
N ALA A 316 24.06 8.49 -4.29
CA ALA A 316 24.01 7.82 -2.99
C ALA A 316 22.75 8.27 -2.25
N LEU A 317 21.80 7.35 -2.09
CA LEU A 317 20.57 7.59 -1.34
C LEU A 317 20.69 7.03 0.06
N SER A 318 20.15 7.76 1.03
CA SER A 318 20.07 7.34 2.42
C SER A 318 18.71 7.70 2.98
N ASP A 319 18.20 6.84 3.84
CA ASP A 319 17.05 7.17 4.67
C ASP A 319 17.55 7.70 6.03
N PRO A 320 17.16 8.92 6.44
CA PRO A 320 17.52 9.43 7.76
C PRO A 320 16.98 8.60 8.94
N LEU A 321 15.94 7.78 8.72
CA LEU A 321 15.29 6.94 9.75
C LEU A 321 15.72 5.46 9.65
N HIS A 322 16.88 5.18 9.07
CA HIS A 322 17.35 3.82 8.83
C HIS A 322 17.71 3.07 10.12
N ASP A 323 16.80 2.22 10.61
CA ASP A 323 17.10 1.20 11.62
C ASP A 323 16.49 -0.17 11.20
N PRO A 324 17.13 -0.90 10.28
CA PRO A 324 16.59 -2.16 9.78
C PRO A 324 16.66 -3.24 10.87
N ALA A 325 15.49 -3.73 11.28
CA ALA A 325 15.38 -4.83 12.24
C ALA A 325 15.27 -6.19 11.51
N PRO A 326 15.76 -7.29 12.11
CA PRO A 326 15.53 -8.63 11.58
C PRO A 326 14.03 -8.90 11.38
N THR A 327 13.67 -9.59 10.29
CA THR A 327 12.28 -9.96 10.02
C THR A 327 11.70 -10.78 11.18
N PRO A 328 10.63 -10.32 11.84
CA PRO A 328 10.08 -10.94 13.02
C PRO A 328 9.43 -12.26 12.67
N ARG A 329 9.30 -13.11 13.69
CA ARG A 329 8.52 -14.33 13.52
C ARG A 329 7.03 -14.05 13.66
N ILE A 330 6.34 -13.89 12.53
CA ILE A 330 4.87 -13.79 12.52
C ILE A 330 4.24 -15.17 12.71
N PHE A 331 3.27 -15.24 13.62
CA PHE A 331 2.39 -16.38 13.82
C PHE A 331 0.95 -15.89 13.81
N GLN A 332 0.17 -16.35 12.83
CA GLN A 332 -1.25 -16.04 12.72
C GLN A 332 -2.08 -17.19 13.34
N PRO A 333 -2.70 -16.97 14.51
CA PRO A 333 -3.57 -17.97 15.14
C PRO A 333 -4.93 -18.03 14.43
N LEU A 334 -5.69 -19.11 14.71
CA LEU A 334 -7.14 -19.06 14.52
C LEU A 334 -7.77 -18.40 15.74
N LEU A 335 -8.52 -17.33 15.52
CA LEU A 335 -9.19 -16.58 16.59
C LEU A 335 -10.44 -17.30 17.11
N ARG A 336 -10.92 -18.30 16.37
CA ARG A 336 -12.06 -19.14 16.73
C ARG A 336 -11.76 -20.60 16.39
N SER A 337 -12.16 -21.51 17.27
CA SER A 337 -12.03 -22.94 16.99
C SER A 337 -13.06 -23.38 15.94
N PRO A 338 -12.66 -24.11 14.89
CA PRO A 338 -13.59 -24.72 13.95
C PRO A 338 -14.52 -25.74 14.63
N VAL A 339 -15.83 -25.64 14.41
CA VAL A 339 -16.84 -26.49 15.07
C VAL A 339 -17.42 -27.57 14.14
N GLY A 340 -18.25 -28.45 14.69
CA GLY A 340 -18.98 -29.47 13.92
C GLY A 340 -18.25 -30.80 13.72
N LYS A 341 -18.89 -31.70 12.97
CA LYS A 341 -18.36 -33.05 12.69
C LYS A 341 -17.26 -33.00 11.63
N VAL A 342 -16.24 -33.86 11.77
CA VAL A 342 -15.22 -34.05 10.74
C VAL A 342 -15.89 -34.60 9.48
N SER A 343 -15.66 -33.96 8.35
CA SER A 343 -16.26 -34.31 7.06
C SER A 343 -15.17 -34.79 6.08
N ARG A 344 -15.38 -35.93 5.42
CA ARG A 344 -14.53 -36.42 4.33
C ARG A 344 -15.15 -36.04 2.98
N VAL A 345 -15.05 -34.76 2.61
CA VAL A 345 -15.64 -34.20 1.39
C VAL A 345 -14.56 -33.55 0.52
N ARG A 346 -14.81 -33.40 -0.79
CA ARG A 346 -13.89 -32.75 -1.74
C ARG A 346 -14.24 -31.29 -2.02
N GLN A 347 -15.35 -30.80 -1.48
CA GLN A 347 -15.75 -29.41 -1.63
C GLN A 347 -16.56 -28.93 -0.43
N THR A 348 -16.63 -27.62 -0.25
CA THR A 348 -17.52 -26.97 0.72
C THR A 348 -18.05 -25.65 0.18
N ALA A 349 -19.16 -25.20 0.77
CA ALA A 349 -19.69 -23.87 0.52
C ALA A 349 -19.05 -22.85 1.47
N VAL A 350 -18.76 -21.67 0.93
CA VAL A 350 -18.41 -20.45 1.66
C VAL A 350 -19.63 -19.54 1.52
N SER A 351 -20.45 -19.51 2.56
CA SER A 351 -21.63 -18.66 2.64
C SER A 351 -21.35 -17.46 3.54
N ASP A 352 -22.31 -16.54 3.60
CA ASP A 352 -22.22 -15.35 4.45
C ASP A 352 -21.79 -15.73 5.88
N PHE A 353 -20.58 -15.30 6.23
CA PHE A 353 -19.93 -15.51 7.53
C PHE A 353 -19.70 -16.98 7.94
N SER A 354 -19.63 -17.94 7.01
CA SER A 354 -19.42 -19.36 7.35
C SER A 354 -18.71 -20.20 6.28
N PHE A 355 -17.82 -21.09 6.73
CA PHE A 355 -17.45 -22.30 5.99
C PHE A 355 -18.42 -23.42 6.37
N ARG A 356 -19.20 -23.94 5.41
CA ARG A 356 -20.23 -24.97 5.70
C ARG A 356 -19.64 -26.21 6.38
N ASN A 357 -18.47 -26.67 5.94
CA ASN A 357 -17.72 -27.73 6.60
C ASN A 357 -16.47 -27.13 7.27
N GLN A 358 -16.57 -26.78 8.55
CA GLN A 358 -15.42 -26.19 9.26
C GLN A 358 -14.34 -27.20 9.63
N ARG A 359 -14.64 -28.51 9.66
CA ARG A 359 -13.65 -29.56 9.93
C ARG A 359 -13.65 -30.57 8.80
N VAL A 360 -12.53 -30.63 8.07
CA VAL A 360 -12.37 -31.48 6.88
C VAL A 360 -11.18 -32.40 7.05
N GLU A 361 -11.31 -33.64 6.60
CA GLU A 361 -10.20 -34.59 6.50
C GLU A 361 -9.99 -35.00 5.04
N LEU A 362 -8.74 -34.95 4.56
CA LEU A 362 -8.34 -35.29 3.21
C LEU A 362 -7.12 -36.23 3.23
N SER A 363 -6.98 -37.05 2.20
CA SER A 363 -5.70 -37.71 1.88
C SER A 363 -4.76 -36.73 1.17
N ALA A 364 -3.45 -36.89 1.35
CA ALA A 364 -2.45 -36.16 0.57
C ALA A 364 -2.67 -36.31 -0.96
N GLY A 365 -2.40 -35.24 -1.70
CA GLY A 365 -2.65 -35.13 -3.16
C GLY A 365 -4.07 -34.70 -3.55
N ALA A 366 -5.00 -34.67 -2.58
CA ALA A 366 -6.38 -34.28 -2.79
C ALA A 366 -6.54 -32.85 -3.32
N MET A 367 -7.38 -32.68 -4.34
CA MET A 367 -7.94 -31.38 -4.67
C MET A 367 -9.18 -31.12 -3.81
N PHE A 368 -9.28 -29.91 -3.25
CA PHE A 368 -10.45 -29.45 -2.52
C PHE A 368 -10.94 -28.12 -3.10
N ARG A 369 -12.26 -27.94 -3.15
CA ARG A 369 -12.90 -26.75 -3.74
C ARG A 369 -13.78 -26.01 -2.75
N TRP A 370 -13.57 -24.71 -2.63
CA TRP A 370 -14.46 -23.78 -1.94
C TRP A 370 -15.37 -23.10 -2.96
N ARG A 371 -16.68 -23.15 -2.73
CA ARG A 371 -17.69 -22.49 -3.58
C ARG A 371 -18.27 -21.29 -2.85
N PHE A 372 -18.07 -20.10 -3.38
CA PHE A 372 -18.60 -18.87 -2.80
C PHE A 372 -20.07 -18.72 -3.20
N VAL A 373 -20.93 -18.69 -2.19
CA VAL A 373 -22.40 -18.65 -2.30
C VAL A 373 -22.93 -17.69 -1.25
N GLY A 374 -22.82 -16.39 -1.51
CA GLY A 374 -23.19 -15.37 -0.54
C GLY A 374 -23.46 -14.01 -1.17
N THR A 375 -23.91 -13.09 -0.33
CA THR A 375 -23.99 -11.68 -0.68
C THR A 375 -22.73 -10.94 -0.25
N GLU A 376 -22.07 -11.37 0.83
CA GLU A 376 -20.86 -10.75 1.33
C GLU A 376 -19.59 -11.27 0.63
N ARG A 377 -18.52 -10.47 0.64
CA ARG A 377 -17.22 -10.93 0.14
C ARG A 377 -16.56 -11.83 1.16
N HIS A 378 -16.04 -12.97 0.71
CA HIS A 378 -15.24 -13.88 1.51
C HIS A 378 -13.98 -14.33 0.79
N ASP A 379 -13.02 -14.82 1.55
CA ASP A 379 -11.85 -15.51 1.03
C ASP A 379 -11.53 -16.74 1.87
N VAL A 380 -10.59 -17.52 1.36
CA VAL A 380 -9.99 -18.68 2.02
C VAL A 380 -8.52 -18.36 2.17
N THR A 381 -8.07 -18.14 3.39
CA THR A 381 -6.69 -17.74 3.69
C THR A 381 -6.10 -18.65 4.75
N LEU A 382 -4.87 -19.12 4.56
CA LEU A 382 -4.14 -19.86 5.59
C LEU A 382 -3.81 -18.94 6.77
N ALA A 383 -4.19 -19.34 7.98
CA ALA A 383 -3.66 -18.77 9.20
C ALA A 383 -2.30 -19.41 9.52
N ASN A 384 -2.26 -20.74 9.58
CA ASN A 384 -1.02 -21.49 9.76
C ASN A 384 -1.17 -22.91 9.22
N GLY A 385 -0.06 -23.50 8.79
CA GLY A 385 -0.02 -24.86 8.28
C GLY A 385 1.21 -25.15 7.41
N PRO A 386 1.23 -26.29 6.73
CA PRO A 386 2.42 -26.78 6.00
C PRO A 386 2.73 -26.07 4.67
N GLU A 387 1.77 -25.38 4.06
CA GLU A 387 1.91 -24.76 2.73
C GLU A 387 0.94 -23.59 2.57
N GLY A 388 1.46 -22.46 2.09
CA GLY A 388 0.71 -21.22 1.88
C GLY A 388 -0.41 -21.36 0.86
N LEU A 389 -1.58 -20.83 1.21
CA LEU A 389 -2.71 -20.68 0.29
C LEU A 389 -3.58 -19.48 0.68
N ALA A 390 -3.94 -18.68 -0.32
CA ALA A 390 -4.92 -17.62 -0.17
C ALA A 390 -5.73 -17.46 -1.47
N SER A 391 -7.04 -17.28 -1.35
CA SER A 391 -7.89 -16.91 -2.47
C SER A 391 -8.01 -15.39 -2.60
N ALA A 392 -8.40 -14.93 -3.79
CA ALA A 392 -9.01 -13.60 -3.89
C ALA A 392 -10.28 -13.55 -3.04
N SER A 393 -10.67 -12.34 -2.63
CA SER A 393 -11.95 -12.12 -1.97
C SER A 393 -13.06 -12.07 -3.03
N ALA A 394 -14.13 -12.84 -2.83
CA ALA A 394 -15.19 -13.03 -3.82
C ALA A 394 -16.56 -13.23 -3.15
N ARG A 395 -17.62 -12.77 -3.81
CA ARG A 395 -19.02 -13.05 -3.41
C ARG A 395 -19.53 -14.37 -4.02
N GLN A 396 -19.06 -14.68 -5.23
CA GLN A 396 -19.48 -15.83 -6.02
C GLN A 396 -18.29 -16.47 -6.72
N GLY A 397 -18.48 -17.70 -7.23
CA GLY A 397 -17.46 -18.45 -7.95
C GLY A 397 -16.82 -19.53 -7.08
N SER A 398 -15.56 -19.87 -7.35
CA SER A 398 -14.87 -20.90 -6.57
C SER A 398 -13.36 -20.75 -6.56
N PHE A 399 -12.76 -21.27 -5.50
CA PHE A 399 -11.32 -21.44 -5.35
C PHE A 399 -11.01 -22.91 -5.12
N SER A 400 -9.90 -23.41 -5.68
CA SER A 400 -9.47 -24.80 -5.50
C SER A 400 -8.00 -24.83 -5.12
N PHE A 401 -7.63 -25.73 -4.21
CA PHE A 401 -6.25 -25.97 -3.82
C PHE A 401 -5.96 -27.47 -3.79
N ARG A 402 -4.74 -27.86 -4.16
CA ARG A 402 -4.28 -29.25 -4.10
C ARG A 402 -3.38 -29.44 -2.88
N PHE A 403 -3.86 -30.20 -1.91
CA PHE A 403 -3.17 -30.47 -0.65
C PHE A 403 -2.10 -31.54 -0.82
N ARG A 404 -0.88 -31.13 -1.20
CA ARG A 404 0.24 -32.08 -1.41
C ARG A 404 0.94 -32.45 -0.11
N ARG A 405 1.11 -31.50 0.81
CA ARG A 405 1.82 -31.71 2.08
C ARG A 405 0.85 -32.16 3.18
N LYS A 406 1.23 -33.20 3.92
CA LYS A 406 0.51 -33.69 5.10
C LYS A 406 0.58 -32.67 6.23
N GLY A 407 -0.41 -32.68 7.11
CA GLY A 407 -0.47 -31.82 8.28
C GLY A 407 -1.81 -31.14 8.47
N THR A 408 -1.86 -30.19 9.42
CA THR A 408 -3.07 -29.43 9.74
C THR A 408 -2.99 -28.05 9.10
N TYR A 409 -3.96 -27.74 8.25
CA TYR A 409 -4.15 -26.42 7.66
C TYR A 409 -5.27 -25.73 8.41
N ASN A 410 -4.91 -24.66 9.10
CA ASN A 410 -5.85 -23.78 9.77
C ASN A 410 -6.14 -22.61 8.84
N LEU A 411 -7.39 -22.48 8.42
CA LEU A 411 -7.86 -21.52 7.43
C LEU A 411 -8.87 -20.56 8.06
N TYR A 412 -8.95 -19.35 7.54
CA TYR A 412 -9.90 -18.33 7.94
C TYR A 412 -10.30 -17.45 6.76
N CYS A 413 -11.34 -16.63 6.94
CA CYS A 413 -11.60 -15.51 6.02
C CYS A 413 -10.97 -14.25 6.61
N SER A 414 -10.08 -13.60 5.86
CA SER A 414 -9.35 -12.43 6.35
C SER A 414 -10.20 -11.17 6.51
N LEU A 415 -11.41 -11.17 5.93
CA LEU A 415 -12.43 -10.13 6.15
C LEU A 415 -13.23 -10.35 7.45
N HIS A 416 -13.29 -11.59 7.94
CA HIS A 416 -14.12 -12.00 9.08
C HIS A 416 -13.37 -12.97 10.01
N PRO A 417 -12.19 -12.57 10.54
CA PRO A 417 -11.23 -13.48 11.14
C PRO A 417 -11.72 -14.14 12.44
N THR A 418 -12.67 -13.51 13.15
CA THR A 418 -13.28 -14.03 14.37
C THR A 418 -14.53 -14.89 14.11
N LEU A 419 -15.10 -14.85 12.91
CA LEU A 419 -16.34 -15.54 12.57
C LEU A 419 -16.10 -16.81 11.74
N MET A 420 -15.17 -16.73 10.78
CA MET A 420 -14.99 -17.74 9.75
C MET A 420 -13.66 -18.47 9.90
N THR A 421 -13.73 -19.71 10.38
CA THR A 421 -12.56 -20.57 10.57
C THR A 421 -12.82 -21.98 10.08
N GLN A 422 -11.82 -22.59 9.46
CA GLN A 422 -11.86 -23.97 8.99
C GLN A 422 -10.53 -24.67 9.33
N ARG A 423 -10.60 -25.96 9.63
CA ARG A 423 -9.44 -26.84 9.78
C ARG A 423 -9.54 -27.96 8.76
N VAL A 424 -8.50 -28.09 7.94
CA VAL A 424 -8.31 -29.19 7.00
C VAL A 424 -7.14 -30.03 7.47
N VAL A 425 -7.40 -31.29 7.83
CA VAL A 425 -6.36 -32.25 8.22
C VAL A 425 -6.04 -33.12 7.02
N VAL A 426 -4.77 -33.14 6.60
CA VAL A 426 -4.29 -33.91 5.45
C VAL A 426 -3.43 -35.06 5.96
N ARG A 427 -3.86 -36.30 5.69
CA ARG A 427 -3.22 -37.54 6.14
C ARG A 427 -2.42 -38.25 5.05
#